data_AF-A0A1F9DH38-F1
#
_entry.id   AF-A0A1F9DH38-F1
#
_cell.length_a   1.000
_cell.length_b   1.000
_cell.length_c   1.000
_cell.angle_alpha   90.00
_cell.angle_beta   90.00
_cell.angle_gamma   90.00
#
_symmetry.space_group_name_H-M   'P 1'
#
loop_
_entity.id
_entity.type
_entity.pdbx_description
1 polymer ?
#
loop_
_entity_poly.entity_id
_entity_poly.type
_entity_poly.pdbx_seq_one_letter_code
_entity_poly.pdbx_strand_id
1 'polypeptide(L)'
;MKVDFVTPAVLYMCSEQCQDSGVIINAGLGYFSRSAIMTGEGVILSDGDKVPTPEEVMENWGRITNLENPRFFNQLMEMSSVLKK
;
A
#
# COMPACT_ATOMS: atom_id res chain seq x y z
N MET A 1 -20.73 -13.25 17.81
CA MET A 1 -20.20 -11.99 17.21
C MET A 1 -21.39 -11.09 16.93
N LYS A 2 -21.43 -9.87 17.49
CA LYS A 2 -22.58 -8.96 17.33
C LYS A 2 -22.31 -7.97 16.20
N VAL A 3 -23.22 -7.86 15.24
CA VAL A 3 -23.09 -6.98 14.07
C VAL A 3 -23.01 -5.49 14.44
N ASP A 4 -23.57 -5.09 15.58
CA ASP A 4 -23.56 -3.71 16.07
C ASP A 4 -22.15 -3.14 16.27
N PHE A 5 -21.12 -4.00 16.39
CA PHE A 5 -19.72 -3.56 16.50
C PHE A 5 -19.09 -3.16 15.15
N VAL A 6 -19.78 -3.41 14.02
CA VAL A 6 -19.33 -3.00 12.68
C VAL A 6 -20.24 -1.95 12.05
N THR A 7 -21.53 -1.93 12.41
CA THR A 7 -22.55 -1.03 11.84
C THR A 7 -22.15 0.44 11.82
N PRO A 8 -21.53 1.03 12.86
CA PRO A 8 -21.14 2.45 12.83
C PRO A 8 -20.17 2.81 11.71
N ALA A 9 -19.19 1.95 11.42
CA ALA A 9 -18.23 2.20 10.33
C ALA A 9 -18.93 2.19 8.97
N VAL A 10 -19.87 1.26 8.75
CA VAL A 10 -20.66 1.18 7.51
C VAL A 10 -21.53 2.41 7.35
N LEU A 11 -22.27 2.80 8.40
CA LEU A 11 -23.14 3.98 8.36
C LEU A 11 -22.34 5.26 8.09
N TYR A 12 -21.18 5.43 8.72
CA TYR A 12 -20.31 6.58 8.45
C TYR A 12 -19.81 6.58 7.00
N MET A 13 -19.25 5.47 6.50
CA MET A 13 -18.73 5.39 5.13
C MET A 13 -19.80 5.56 4.04
N CYS A 14 -21.07 5.28 4.34
CA CYS A 14 -22.20 5.52 3.44
C CYS A 14 -22.89 6.88 3.64
N SER A 15 -22.48 7.66 4.64
CA SER A 15 -23.06 8.98 4.90
C SER A 15 -22.44 10.07 4.03
N GLU A 16 -23.15 11.18 3.84
CA GLU A 16 -22.64 12.35 3.12
C GLU A 16 -21.43 13.00 3.82
N GLN A 17 -21.23 12.72 5.11
CA GLN A 17 -20.11 13.26 5.89
C GLN A 17 -18.78 12.56 5.57
N CYS A 18 -18.82 11.32 5.07
CA CYS A 18 -17.61 10.61 4.68
C CYS A 18 -17.15 11.09 3.29
N GLN A 19 -16.01 11.77 3.25
CA GLN A 19 -15.38 12.24 2.02
C GLN A 19 -14.31 11.27 1.48
N ASP A 20 -14.01 10.21 2.24
CA ASP A 20 -13.02 9.21 1.86
C ASP A 20 -13.57 8.21 0.83
N SER A 21 -12.71 7.76 -0.09
CA SER A 21 -13.03 6.72 -1.07
C SER A 21 -11.80 5.81 -1.28
N GLY A 22 -12.03 4.58 -1.74
CA GLY A 22 -10.97 3.61 -2.01
C GLY A 22 -10.23 3.09 -0.76
N VAL A 23 -10.79 3.29 0.43
CA VAL A 23 -10.20 2.84 1.70
C VAL A 23 -10.68 1.43 2.08
N ILE A 24 -9.82 0.69 2.78
CA ILE A 24 -10.18 -0.60 3.40
C ILE A 24 -10.20 -0.39 4.91
N ILE A 25 -11.35 -0.59 5.52
CA ILE A 25 -11.54 -0.42 6.96
C ILE A 25 -11.77 -1.78 7.61
N ASN A 26 -10.94 -2.12 8.60
CA ASN A 26 -11.16 -3.23 9.50
C ASN A 26 -12.10 -2.76 10.62
N ALA A 27 -13.15 -3.52 10.91
CA ALA A 27 -14.07 -3.23 12.00
C ALA A 27 -14.45 -4.53 12.71
N GLY A 28 -14.40 -4.56 14.04
CA GLY A 28 -14.85 -5.70 14.82
C GLY A 28 -14.54 -5.56 16.31
N LEU A 29 -15.43 -6.08 17.16
CA LEU A 29 -15.28 -6.04 18.63
C LEU A 29 -15.03 -4.62 19.20
N GLY A 30 -15.49 -3.57 18.52
CA GLY A 30 -15.24 -2.17 18.90
C GLY A 30 -13.88 -1.61 18.45
N TYR A 31 -13.08 -2.37 17.70
CA TYR A 31 -11.83 -1.94 17.08
C TYR A 31 -12.07 -1.47 15.64
N PHE A 32 -11.41 -0.38 15.24
CA PHE A 32 -11.46 0.17 13.90
C PHE A 32 -10.05 0.55 13.45
N SER A 33 -9.64 0.14 12.24
CA SER A 33 -8.37 0.55 11.64
C SER A 33 -8.45 0.57 10.12
N ARG A 34 -7.47 1.22 9.49
CA ARG A 34 -7.30 1.15 8.03
C ARG A 34 -6.30 0.06 7.66
N SER A 35 -6.61 -0.68 6.60
CA SER A 35 -5.66 -1.53 5.87
C SER A 35 -5.31 -0.86 4.54
N ALA A 36 -4.07 -1.00 4.10
CA ALA A 36 -3.63 -0.48 2.80
C ALA A 36 -2.48 -1.33 2.25
N ILE A 37 -2.35 -1.35 0.92
CA ILE A 37 -1.17 -1.89 0.25
C ILE A 37 -0.09 -0.81 0.28
N MET A 38 1.11 -1.19 0.69
CA MET A 38 2.27 -0.30 0.76
C MET A 38 3.38 -0.85 -0.15
N THR A 39 4.23 0.05 -0.63
CA THR A 39 5.37 -0.31 -1.49
C THR A 39 6.66 0.12 -0.80
N GLY A 40 7.62 -0.81 -0.71
CA GLY A 40 8.97 -0.52 -0.25
C GLY A 40 9.75 0.36 -1.23
N GLU A 41 10.97 0.76 -0.86
CA GLU A 41 11.79 1.62 -1.72
C GLU A 41 12.23 0.94 -3.02
N GLY A 42 12.42 -0.38 -2.99
CA GLY A 42 12.87 -1.16 -4.14
C GLY A 42 14.29 -0.79 -4.59
N VAL A 43 14.62 -1.12 -5.83
CA VAL A 43 15.91 -0.81 -6.46
C VAL A 43 15.75 -0.76 -7.97
N ILE A 44 16.40 0.22 -8.60
CA ILE A 44 16.51 0.30 -10.05
C ILE A 44 17.80 -0.44 -10.47
N LEU A 45 17.64 -1.54 -11.20
CA LEU A 45 18.75 -2.40 -11.65
C LEU A 45 19.20 -2.12 -13.10
N SER A 46 18.54 -1.19 -13.79
CA SER A 46 18.79 -0.86 -15.20
C SER A 46 18.90 0.64 -15.38
N ASP A 47 19.72 1.07 -16.33
CA ASP A 47 19.81 2.44 -16.84
C ASP A 47 18.82 2.72 -17.98
N GLY A 48 18.00 1.73 -18.36
CA GLY A 48 17.05 1.80 -19.46
C GLY A 48 17.53 1.10 -20.73
N ASP A 49 18.83 0.81 -20.85
CA ASP A 49 19.41 0.17 -22.03
C ASP A 49 19.70 -1.32 -21.79
N LYS A 50 20.18 -1.68 -20.59
CA LYS A 50 20.48 -3.07 -20.21
C LYS A 50 19.30 -3.73 -19.51
N VAL A 51 18.88 -4.91 -19.96
CA VAL A 51 17.94 -5.77 -19.22
C VAL A 51 18.66 -6.44 -18.04
N PRO A 52 18.17 -6.31 -16.79
CA PRO A 52 18.78 -6.99 -15.64
C PRO A 52 18.72 -8.51 -15.78
N THR A 53 19.77 -9.21 -15.36
CA THR A 53 19.78 -10.68 -15.33
C THR A 53 19.07 -11.22 -14.08
N PRO A 54 18.63 -12.50 -14.08
CA PRO A 54 18.09 -13.14 -12.89
C PRO A 54 19.05 -13.12 -11.70
N GLU A 55 20.36 -13.24 -11.94
CA GLU A 55 21.39 -13.19 -10.91
C GLU A 55 21.47 -11.81 -10.26
N GLU A 56 21.41 -10.73 -11.05
CA GLU A 56 21.39 -9.35 -10.51
C GLU A 56 20.14 -9.09 -9.64
N VAL A 57 18.99 -9.68 -10.01
CA VAL A 57 17.76 -9.64 -9.22
C VAL A 57 17.94 -10.42 -7.91
N MET A 58 18.50 -11.63 -7.98
CA MET A 58 18.76 -12.48 -6.82
C MET A 58 19.72 -11.79 -5.83
N GLU A 59 20.82 -11.21 -6.30
CA GLU A 59 21.80 -10.50 -5.50
C GLU A 59 21.19 -9.29 -4.77
N ASN A 60 20.18 -8.65 -5.36
CA ASN A 60 19.49 -7.49 -4.78
C ASN A 60 18.16 -7.83 -4.10
N TRP A 61 17.81 -9.12 -3.96
CA TRP A 61 16.48 -9.54 -3.50
C TRP A 61 16.09 -8.97 -2.13
N GLY A 62 17.05 -8.84 -1.22
CA GLY A 62 16.84 -8.23 0.10
C GLY A 62 16.39 -6.76 -0.01
N ARG A 63 16.94 -5.99 -0.95
CA ARG A 63 16.53 -4.59 -1.20
C ARG A 63 15.17 -4.52 -1.91
N ILE A 64 14.93 -5.42 -2.86
CA ILE A 64 13.65 -5.52 -3.60
C ILE A 64 12.49 -5.80 -2.64
N THR A 65 12.72 -6.64 -1.64
CA THR A 65 11.68 -7.09 -0.69
C THR A 65 11.64 -6.31 0.62
N ASN A 66 12.52 -5.30 0.80
CA ASN A 66 12.58 -4.53 2.03
C ASN A 66 11.30 -3.69 2.24
N LEU A 67 10.73 -3.78 3.45
CA LEU A 67 9.56 -3.03 3.92
C LEU A 67 9.83 -2.29 5.24
N GLU A 68 11.08 -1.91 5.55
CA GLU A 68 11.42 -1.12 6.74
C GLU A 68 10.77 0.27 6.72
N ASN A 69 10.71 0.92 5.54
CA ASN A 69 10.11 2.25 5.36
C ASN A 69 9.12 2.27 4.18
N PRO A 70 8.02 1.51 4.23
CA PRO A 70 7.13 1.36 3.11
C PRO A 70 6.23 2.60 3.00
N ARG A 71 5.88 2.98 1.77
CA ARG A 71 5.02 4.12 1.49
C ARG A 71 3.67 3.69 0.95
N PHE A 72 2.62 4.38 1.39
CA PHE A 72 1.31 4.31 0.77
C PHE A 72 1.29 5.17 -0.49
N PHE A 73 0.69 4.67 -1.56
CA PHE A 73 0.42 5.44 -2.77
C PHE A 73 -1.07 5.34 -3.08
N ASN A 74 -1.74 6.48 -3.20
CA ASN A 74 -3.18 6.50 -3.48
C ASN A 74 -3.48 6.26 -4.96
N GLN A 75 -2.50 6.51 -5.82
CA GLN A 75 -2.59 6.39 -7.27
C GLN A 75 -1.22 6.11 -7.90
N LEU A 76 -1.24 5.53 -9.09
CA LEU A 76 -0.04 5.13 -9.82
C LEU A 76 0.95 6.28 -10.06
N MET A 77 0.43 7.50 -10.32
CA MET A 77 1.29 8.64 -10.61
C MET A 77 2.13 9.06 -9.39
N GLU A 78 1.63 8.88 -8.17
CA GLU A 78 2.41 9.12 -6.94
C GLU A 78 3.51 8.07 -6.78
N MET A 79 3.21 6.80 -7.09
CA MET A 79 4.19 5.71 -7.06
C MET A 79 5.34 5.98 -8.03
N SER A 80 5.11 6.63 -9.17
CA SER A 80 6.20 6.96 -10.12
C SER A 80 7.37 7.74 -9.50
N SER A 81 7.15 8.41 -8.36
CA SER A 81 8.22 9.08 -7.60
C SER A 81 9.30 8.13 -7.07
N VAL A 82 8.98 6.85 -6.83
CA VAL A 82 9.96 5.85 -6.38
C VAL A 82 10.83 5.33 -7.52
N LEU A 83 10.43 5.59 -8.77
CA LEU A 83 11.15 5.17 -9.97
C LEU A 83 12.11 6.25 -10.49
N LYS A 84 12.15 7.42 -9.86
CA LYS A 84 13.01 8.54 -10.25
C LYS A 84 14.27 8.52 -9.38
N LYS A 85 15.45 8.49 -10.01
CA LYS A 85 16.70 8.87 -9.35
C LYS A 85 16.69 10.35 -9.02
#